data_AF-A0A9E5TVN9-F1
#
_entry.id   AF-A0A9E5TVN9-F1
#
_cell.length_a   1.000
_cell.length_b   1.000
_cell.length_c   1.000
_cell.angle_alpha   90.00
_cell.angle_beta   90.00
_cell.angle_gamma   90.00
#
_symmetry.space_group_name_H-M   'P 1'
#
loop_
_entity.id
_entity.type
_entity.pdbx_description
1 polymer ?
#
loop_
_entity_poly.entity_id
_entity_poly.type
_entity_poly.pdbx_seq_one_letter_code
_entity_poly.pdbx_strand_id
1 'polypeptide(L)'
;AVVVNDLDQLLLVQQHGKWGFPGEYLVVGEDAETALKAMLTRRFDLADLNVDHVLKVGSGSSIDLPEAAVFQVYHRVTTSTSEISSTATETYRKVRWVENRRSVAQMAFVSKDLRELANAALLWAAERRRAGAPVRG
;
A
#
# COMPACT_ATOMS: atom_id res chain seq x y z
N ALA A 1 0.41 -3.39 2.29
CA ALA A 1 1.61 -2.73 1.74
C ALA A 1 1.31 -1.27 1.43
N VAL A 2 2.05 -0.33 2.02
CA VAL A 2 2.00 1.09 1.65
C VAL A 2 3.07 1.29 0.57
N VAL A 3 2.68 1.12 -0.70
CA VAL A 3 3.62 1.12 -1.84
C VAL A 3 3.69 2.50 -2.47
N VAL A 4 4.90 3.07 -2.55
CA VAL A 4 5.17 4.37 -3.16
C VAL A 4 6.16 4.19 -4.31
N ASN A 5 5.86 4.71 -5.49
CA ASN A 5 6.78 4.66 -6.62
C ASN A 5 7.76 5.86 -6.65
N ASP A 6 8.69 5.88 -7.60
CA ASP A 6 9.67 6.96 -7.76
C ASP A 6 9.07 8.29 -8.28
N LEU A 7 7.83 8.25 -8.77
CA LEU A 7 7.05 9.45 -9.08
C LEU A 7 6.31 10.00 -7.84
N ASP A 8 6.53 9.39 -6.67
CA ASP A 8 5.87 9.64 -5.39
C ASP A 8 4.36 9.47 -5.43
N GLN A 9 3.92 8.50 -6.22
CA GLN A 9 2.55 8.07 -6.26
C GLN A 9 2.36 6.88 -5.33
N LEU A 10 1.21 6.86 -4.66
CA LEU A 10 0.81 5.83 -3.72
C LEU A 10 -0.11 4.82 -4.40
N LEU A 11 0.20 3.53 -4.28
CA LEU A 11 -0.66 2.46 -4.76
C LEU A 11 -1.86 2.29 -3.83
N LEU A 12 -3.07 2.46 -4.37
CA LEU A 12 -4.31 2.15 -3.67
C LEU A 12 -5.16 1.16 -4.45
N VAL A 13 -5.86 0.30 -3.71
CA VAL A 13 -6.80 -0.70 -4.24
C VAL A 13 -8.20 -0.45 -3.70
N GLN A 14 -9.21 -0.86 -4.47
CA GLN A 14 -10.60 -0.80 -4.06
C GLN A 14 -11.18 -2.21 -3.87
N GLN A 15 -11.69 -2.48 -2.67
CA GLN A 15 -12.41 -3.71 -2.33
C GLN A 15 -13.75 -3.35 -1.68
N HIS A 16 -14.83 -4.00 -2.10
CA HIS A 16 -16.20 -3.74 -1.61
C HIS A 16 -16.58 -2.24 -1.61
N GLY A 17 -16.13 -1.50 -2.64
CA GLY A 17 -16.40 -0.06 -2.79
C GLY A 17 -15.53 0.86 -1.92
N LYS A 18 -14.71 0.33 -1.01
CA LYS A 18 -13.81 1.08 -0.14
C LYS A 18 -12.37 1.02 -0.64
N TRP A 19 -11.65 2.13 -0.51
CA TRP A 19 -10.24 2.24 -0.86
C TRP A 19 -9.36 1.90 0.33
N GLY A 20 -8.23 1.25 0.03
CA GLY A 20 -7.22 0.87 1.02
C GLY A 20 -5.91 0.48 0.35
N PHE A 21 -5.09 -0.23 1.10
CA PHE A 21 -3.79 -0.73 0.65
C PHE A 21 -3.92 -2.18 0.17
N PRO A 22 -3.11 -2.61 -0.82
CA PRO A 22 -3.00 -4.02 -1.16
C PRO A 22 -2.48 -4.82 0.04
N GLY A 23 -2.99 -6.03 0.21
CA GLY A 23 -2.66 -6.90 1.32
C GLY A 23 -3.37 -8.24 1.22
N GLU A 24 -2.75 -9.26 1.80
CA GLU A 24 -3.32 -10.60 1.93
C GLU A 24 -2.99 -11.18 3.31
N TYR A 25 -3.69 -12.25 3.66
CA TYR A 25 -3.40 -13.00 4.88
C TYR A 25 -2.04 -13.68 4.72
N LEU A 26 -1.23 -13.60 5.78
CA LEU A 26 0.03 -14.33 5.84
C LEU A 26 -0.24 -15.80 6.19
N VAL A 27 0.38 -16.73 5.45
CA VAL A 27 0.28 -18.15 5.79
C VAL A 27 1.22 -18.46 6.96
N VAL A 28 0.80 -19.34 7.87
CA VAL A 28 1.61 -19.72 9.02
C VAL A 28 2.94 -20.32 8.55
N GLY A 29 4.05 -19.76 9.04
CA GLY A 29 5.40 -20.17 8.68
C GLY A 29 6.01 -19.39 7.51
N GLU A 30 5.27 -18.51 6.85
CA GLU A 30 5.82 -17.60 5.84
C GLU A 30 6.52 -16.40 6.49
N ASP A 31 7.62 -15.99 5.88
CA ASP A 31 8.24 -14.70 6.16
C ASP A 31 7.39 -13.57 5.57
N ALA A 32 7.07 -12.57 6.41
CA ALA A 32 6.14 -11.51 6.05
C ALA A 32 6.65 -10.65 4.89
N GLU A 33 7.96 -10.36 4.84
CA GLU A 33 8.55 -9.57 3.77
C GLU A 33 8.52 -10.34 2.43
N THR A 34 8.90 -11.61 2.46
CA THR A 34 8.91 -12.49 1.30
C THR A 34 7.49 -12.66 0.74
N ALA A 35 6.50 -12.93 1.60
CA ALA A 35 5.10 -13.03 1.20
C ALA A 35 4.58 -11.70 0.61
N LEU A 36 4.94 -10.57 1.23
CA LEU A 36 4.57 -9.24 0.74
C LEU A 36 5.14 -8.97 -0.66
N LYS A 37 6.42 -9.27 -0.89
CA LYS A 37 7.07 -9.12 -2.19
C LYS A 37 6.42 -10.03 -3.23
N ALA A 38 6.26 -11.31 -2.91
CA ALA A 38 5.63 -12.27 -3.80
C ALA A 38 4.20 -11.85 -4.19
N MET A 39 3.40 -11.37 -3.24
CA MET A 39 2.06 -10.85 -3.51
C MET A 39 2.09 -9.66 -4.45
N LEU A 40 2.98 -8.69 -4.19
CA LEU A 40 3.07 -7.46 -4.97
C LEU A 40 3.54 -7.73 -6.41
N THR A 41 4.55 -8.59 -6.57
CA THR A 41 5.02 -9.03 -7.89
C THR A 41 3.93 -9.81 -8.63
N ARG A 42 3.32 -10.81 -7.98
CA ARG A 42 2.29 -11.65 -8.62
C ARG A 42 1.05 -10.87 -9.05
N ARG A 43 0.56 -9.95 -8.22
CA ARG A 43 -0.75 -9.29 -8.44
C ARG A 43 -0.65 -7.97 -9.20
N PHE A 44 0.48 -7.28 -9.11
CA PHE A 44 0.65 -5.92 -9.64
C PHE A 44 1.87 -5.78 -10.56
N ASP A 45 2.58 -6.89 -10.84
CA ASP A 45 3.76 -6.94 -11.69
C ASP A 45 4.89 -5.99 -11.24
N LEU A 46 5.05 -5.85 -9.92
CA LEU A 46 6.10 -5.02 -9.33
C LEU A 46 7.37 -5.86 -9.13
N ALA A 47 8.40 -5.62 -9.93
CA ALA A 47 9.65 -6.38 -9.92
C ALA A 47 10.72 -5.83 -8.95
N ASP A 48 10.75 -4.51 -8.76
CA ASP A 48 11.78 -3.82 -7.97
C ASP A 48 11.20 -3.33 -6.64
N LEU A 49 11.10 -4.23 -5.67
CA LEU A 49 10.46 -3.96 -4.38
C LEU A 49 11.48 -3.85 -3.25
N ASN A 50 11.59 -2.66 -2.66
CA ASN A 50 12.31 -2.48 -1.40
C ASN A 50 11.30 -2.34 -0.25
N VAL A 51 11.34 -3.28 0.69
CA VAL A 51 10.50 -3.26 1.90
C VAL A 51 11.35 -2.70 3.02
N ASP A 52 10.88 -1.60 3.62
CA ASP A 52 11.70 -0.80 4.52
C ASP A 52 11.39 -1.15 5.99
N HIS A 53 10.40 -0.49 6.60
CA HIS A 53 10.00 -0.76 7.99
C HIS A 53 8.47 -0.80 8.17
N VAL A 54 8.05 -1.34 9.31
CA VAL A 54 6.65 -1.35 9.75
C VAL A 54 6.23 0.07 10.11
N LEU A 55 5.20 0.57 9.43
CA LEU A 55 4.59 1.88 9.68
C LEU A 55 3.54 1.84 10.78
N LYS A 56 2.77 0.75 10.83
CA LYS A 56 1.66 0.59 11.77
C LYS A 56 1.34 -0.88 11.97
N VAL A 57 0.94 -1.23 13.19
CA VAL A 57 0.24 -2.47 13.51
C VAL A 57 -1.17 -2.10 13.96
N GLY A 58 -2.16 -2.73 13.38
CA GLY A 58 -3.56 -2.63 13.78
C GLY A 58 -4.09 -3.99 14.23
N SER A 59 -5.15 -3.98 15.03
CA SER A 59 -5.93 -5.16 15.37
C SER A 59 -7.38 -4.91 14.98
N GLY A 60 -8.01 -5.84 14.28
CA GLY A 60 -9.41 -5.76 13.89
C GLY A 60 -10.12 -7.10 14.06
N SER A 61 -11.45 -7.04 14.15
CA SER A 61 -12.31 -8.21 13.98
C SER A 61 -12.55 -8.42 12.48
N SER A 62 -12.41 -9.66 12.01
CA SER A 62 -12.86 -10.05 10.67
C SER A 62 -14.24 -10.68 10.79
N ILE A 63 -15.17 -10.27 9.94
CA ILE A 63 -16.55 -10.78 9.94
C ILE A 63 -16.58 -12.27 9.56
N ASP A 64 -15.63 -12.72 8.73
CA ASP A 64 -15.56 -14.10 8.23
C ASP A 64 -14.76 -15.04 9.13
N LEU A 65 -14.11 -14.53 10.19
CA LEU A 65 -13.34 -15.33 11.15
C LEU A 65 -13.85 -15.04 12.56
N PRO A 66 -14.93 -15.71 13.00
CA PRO A 66 -15.65 -15.34 14.21
C PRO A 66 -14.85 -15.44 15.53
N GLU A 67 -13.63 -15.97 15.55
CA GLU A 67 -12.84 -16.16 16.79
C GLU A 67 -11.34 -15.83 16.69
N ALA A 68 -10.86 -15.23 15.59
CA ALA A 68 -9.44 -14.88 15.46
C ALA A 68 -9.24 -13.36 15.46
N ALA A 69 -8.47 -12.83 16.42
CA ALA A 69 -7.97 -11.47 16.35
C ALA A 69 -7.08 -11.33 15.10
N VAL A 70 -7.49 -10.53 14.13
CA VAL A 70 -6.70 -10.28 12.92
C VAL A 70 -5.77 -9.12 13.18
N PHE A 71 -4.47 -9.38 13.16
CA PHE A 71 -3.44 -8.35 13.19
C PHE A 71 -3.10 -7.91 11.77
N GLN A 72 -3.14 -6.59 11.55
CA GLN A 72 -2.80 -5.96 10.29
C GLN A 72 -1.47 -5.25 10.44
N VAL A 73 -0.46 -5.65 9.67
CA VAL A 73 0.86 -5.02 9.67
C VAL A 73 1.05 -4.25 8.37
N TYR A 74 1.33 -2.96 8.47
CA TYR A 74 1.52 -2.08 7.34
C TYR A 74 3.00 -1.79 7.15
N HIS A 75 3.60 -2.35 6.10
CA HIS A 75 4.98 -2.04 5.71
C HIS A 75 5.01 -0.92 4.68
N ARG A 76 6.02 -0.04 4.79
CA ARG A 76 6.42 0.83 3.69
C ARG A 76 7.14 0.00 2.63
N VAL A 77 6.76 0.21 1.38
CA VAL A 77 7.39 -0.41 0.23
C VAL A 77 7.67 0.67 -0.81
N THR A 78 8.87 0.67 -1.38
CA THR A 78 9.21 1.55 -2.50
C THR A 78 9.48 0.73 -3.76
N THR A 79 9.16 1.32 -4.92
CA THR A 79 9.40 0.68 -6.22
C THR A 79 9.72 1.69 -7.32
N SER A 80 10.52 1.28 -8.30
CA SER A 80 10.78 2.04 -9.53
C SER A 80 9.60 1.98 -10.51
N THR A 81 8.71 0.99 -10.35
CA THR A 81 7.62 0.72 -11.28
C THR A 81 6.54 1.81 -11.24
N SER A 82 6.33 2.49 -12.38
CA SER A 82 5.30 3.53 -12.54
C SER A 82 4.05 3.07 -13.29
N GLU A 83 4.11 1.94 -13.99
CA GLU A 83 2.96 1.34 -14.67
C GLU A 83 2.42 0.19 -13.82
N ILE A 84 1.11 0.18 -13.56
CA ILE A 84 0.47 -0.97 -12.87
C ILE A 84 -0.15 -1.87 -13.93
N SER A 85 0.36 -3.09 -14.00
CA SER A 85 -0.38 -4.21 -14.57
C SER A 85 -1.06 -4.94 -13.43
N SER A 86 -2.36 -4.73 -13.24
CA SER A 86 -3.11 -5.59 -12.33
C SER A 86 -3.57 -6.81 -13.12
N THR A 87 -2.96 -7.97 -12.87
CA THR A 87 -3.62 -9.23 -13.22
C THR A 87 -4.93 -9.23 -12.45
N ALA A 88 -6.06 -9.23 -13.15
CA ALA A 88 -7.39 -9.13 -12.56
C ALA A 88 -7.68 -10.35 -11.67
N THR A 89 -7.17 -10.35 -10.44
CA THR A 89 -7.61 -11.26 -9.38
C THR A 89 -8.93 -10.73 -8.84
N GLU A 90 -9.90 -11.60 -8.63
CA GLU A 90 -11.25 -11.30 -8.13
C GLU A 90 -11.28 -10.42 -6.85
N THR A 91 -10.16 -10.34 -6.13
CA THR A 91 -10.01 -9.59 -4.88
C THR A 91 -10.19 -8.07 -5.02
N TYR A 92 -9.71 -7.43 -6.10
CA TYR A 92 -9.71 -5.98 -6.21
C TYR A 92 -10.50 -5.49 -7.43
N ARG A 93 -11.48 -4.61 -7.18
CA ARG A 93 -12.31 -4.04 -8.24
C ARG A 93 -11.58 -2.96 -9.04
N LYS A 94 -10.73 -2.18 -8.37
CA LYS A 94 -9.95 -1.10 -8.98
C LYS A 94 -8.57 -1.03 -8.33
N VAL A 95 -7.59 -0.62 -9.12
CA VAL A 95 -6.21 -0.37 -8.69
C VAL A 95 -5.76 0.94 -9.31
N ARG A 96 -5.04 1.78 -8.58
CA ARG A 96 -4.47 3.02 -9.13
C ARG A 96 -3.27 3.51 -8.35
N TRP A 97 -2.40 4.22 -9.06
CA TRP A 97 -1.50 5.20 -8.49
C TRP A 97 -2.25 6.48 -8.11
N VAL A 98 -1.90 7.06 -6.98
CA VAL A 98 -2.46 8.31 -6.47
C VAL A 98 -1.33 9.25 -6.12
N GLU A 99 -1.29 10.41 -6.74
CA GLU A 99 -0.16 11.34 -6.64
C GLU A 99 -0.33 12.41 -5.55
N ASN A 100 -1.55 12.64 -5.06
CA ASN A 100 -1.82 13.79 -4.20
C ASN A 100 -2.90 13.54 -3.13
N ARG A 101 -2.80 14.33 -2.07
CA ARG A 101 -3.68 14.27 -0.89
C ARG A 101 -5.12 14.68 -1.20
N ARG A 102 -5.35 15.53 -2.22
CA ARG A 102 -6.70 15.96 -2.63
C ARG A 102 -7.49 14.78 -3.19
N SER A 103 -6.86 13.95 -4.01
CA SER A 103 -7.44 12.70 -4.51
C SER A 103 -7.81 11.78 -3.34
N VAL A 104 -6.92 11.60 -2.36
CA VAL A 104 -7.16 10.78 -1.15
C VAL A 104 -8.36 11.28 -0.35
N ALA A 105 -8.50 12.61 -0.17
CA ALA A 105 -9.61 13.20 0.58
C ALA A 105 -10.99 12.88 -0.02
N GLN A 106 -11.07 12.71 -1.35
CA GLN A 106 -12.30 12.40 -2.06
C GLN A 106 -12.65 10.90 -2.09
N MET A 107 -11.76 10.02 -1.59
CA MET A 107 -11.99 8.58 -1.61
C MET A 107 -12.71 8.09 -0.36
N ALA A 108 -13.65 7.16 -0.53
CA ALA A 108 -14.23 6.42 0.57
C ALA A 108 -13.24 5.35 1.06
N PHE A 109 -12.48 5.65 2.12
CA PHE A 109 -11.56 4.69 2.72
C PHE A 109 -12.28 3.68 3.62
N VAL A 110 -11.66 2.52 3.81
CA VAL A 110 -12.12 1.49 4.77
C VAL A 110 -12.19 2.06 6.19
N SER A 111 -11.22 2.89 6.58
CA SER A 111 -11.20 3.55 7.89
C SER A 111 -10.54 4.95 7.82
N LYS A 112 -10.78 5.77 8.85
CA LYS A 112 -10.13 7.09 9.00
C LYS A 112 -8.61 6.94 9.10
N ASP A 113 -8.15 5.99 9.90
CA ASP A 113 -6.74 5.66 10.10
C ASP A 113 -6.00 5.36 8.79
N LEU A 114 -6.63 4.61 7.87
CA LEU A 114 -6.02 4.29 6.59
C LEU A 114 -5.90 5.50 5.67
N ARG A 115 -6.87 6.42 5.75
CA ARG A 115 -6.77 7.70 5.05
C ARG A 115 -5.64 8.57 5.61
N GLU A 116 -5.46 8.58 6.92
CA GLU A 116 -4.35 9.29 7.57
C GLU A 116 -3.01 8.70 7.18
N LEU A 117 -2.89 7.37 7.18
CA LEU A 117 -1.68 6.67 6.74
C LEU A 117 -1.37 6.96 5.25
N ALA A 118 -2.38 7.00 4.39
CA ALA A 118 -2.20 7.38 2.98
C ALA A 118 -1.71 8.82 2.82
N ASN A 119 -2.28 9.77 3.59
CA ASN A 119 -1.82 11.16 3.59
C ASN A 119 -0.37 11.30 4.07
N ALA A 120 0.00 10.57 5.13
CA ALA A 120 1.36 10.57 5.67
C ALA A 120 2.36 9.98 4.66
N ALA A 121 2.00 8.89 3.98
CA ALA A 121 2.84 8.30 2.94
C ALA A 121 3.10 9.26 1.77
N LEU A 122 2.08 9.98 1.31
CA LEU A 122 2.23 11.00 0.25
C LEU A 122 3.07 12.20 0.68
N LEU A 123 2.95 12.62 1.95
CA LEU A 123 3.76 13.71 2.49
C LEU A 123 5.23 13.30 2.54
N TRP A 124 5.51 12.12 3.08
CA TRP A 124 6.85 11.54 3.13
C TRP A 124 7.47 11.41 1.73
N ALA A 125 6.71 10.92 0.76
CA ALA A 125 7.19 10.77 -0.62
C ALA A 125 7.56 12.13 -1.24
N ALA A 126 6.72 13.15 -1.03
CA ALA A 126 7.02 14.51 -1.46
C ALA A 126 8.27 15.11 -0.79
N GLU A 127 8.51 14.82 0.49
CA GLU A 127 9.71 15.24 1.22
C GLU A 127 10.97 14.55 0.71
N ARG A 128 10.90 13.24 0.44
CA ARG A 128 11.98 12.45 -0.16
C ARG A 128 12.46 13.07 -1.47
N ARG A 129 11.53 13.45 -2.35
CA ARG A 129 11.85 14.12 -3.62
C ARG A 129 12.58 15.45 -3.42
N ARG A 130 12.16 16.24 -2.42
CA ARG A 130 12.79 17.53 -2.10
C ARG A 130 14.22 17.35 -1.59
N ALA A 131 14.44 16.32 -0.77
CA ALA A 131 15.77 15.99 -0.24
C ALA A 131 16.73 15.43 -1.30
N GLY A 132 16.20 14.75 -2.32
CA GLY A 132 16.99 14.21 -3.45
C GLY A 132 17.16 15.16 -4.64
N ALA A 133 16.51 16.34 -4.65
CA ALA A 133 16.65 17.30 -5.73
C ALA A 133 18.03 18.00 -5.64
N PRO A 134 18.86 18.00 -6.70
CA PRO A 134 20.10 18.75 -6.67
C PRO A 134 19.78 20.24 -6.45
N VAL A 135 20.45 20.85 -5.47
CA VAL A 135 20.45 22.29 -5.27
C VAL A 135 20.96 22.89 -6.57
N ARG A 136 20.07 23.55 -7.34
CA ARG A 136 20.49 24.35 -8.48
C ARG A 136 21.33 25.50 -7.93
N GLY A 137 22.65 25.31 -7.96
CA GLY A 137 23.63 26.38 -7.79
C GLY A 137 23.65 27.31 -8.98
#